data_AF-A0A1H8ZVX9-F1
#
_entry.id   AF-A0A1H8ZVX9-F1
#
_cell.length_a   1.000
_cell.length_b   1.000
_cell.length_c   1.000
_cell.angle_alpha   90.00
_cell.angle_beta   90.00
_cell.angle_gamma   90.00
#
_symmetry.space_group_name_H-M   'P 1'
#
loop_
_entity.id
_entity.type
_entity.pdbx_description
1 polymer ?
#
loop_
_entity_poly.entity_id
_entity_poly.type
_entity_poly.pdbx_seq_one_letter_code
_entity_poly.pdbx_strand_id
1 'polypeptide(L)'
;MIVKLTQGDLRTKYGTFKEALYYDGQKESIALYLGDLSGAEDVLCRVHSSCIFGHYFNSVECDCQEQMDVSQQLIARAGRGIIILLDQEGKGNGHFALLNSVRFKREGEGQADAYELAGFKRDNRDFRAAAKILNDLGVSSVRMLTNNEKKVATLREQEVVVTGTKEIVL
;
A
#
# COMPACT_ATOMS: atom_id res chain seq x y z
N MET A 1 16.80 -4.25 -8.69
CA MET A 1 16.68 -2.79 -8.88
C MET A 1 15.26 -2.56 -9.34
N ILE A 2 14.50 -1.63 -8.73
CA ILE A 2 13.14 -1.34 -9.21
C ILE A 2 13.21 -0.26 -10.28
N VAL A 3 12.50 -0.45 -11.39
CA VAL A 3 12.52 0.46 -12.54
C VAL A 3 11.10 0.84 -12.93
N LYS A 4 10.90 2.09 -13.33
CA LYS A 4 9.64 2.55 -13.92
C LYS A 4 9.55 2.02 -15.36
N LEU A 5 8.50 1.26 -15.65
CA LEU A 5 8.27 0.68 -16.97
C LEU A 5 7.45 1.59 -17.88
N THR A 6 6.38 2.17 -17.35
CA THR A 6 5.46 3.03 -18.11
C THR A 6 4.62 3.90 -17.17
N GLN A 7 3.94 4.90 -17.73
CA GLN A 7 2.94 5.69 -17.02
C GLN A 7 1.81 6.15 -17.94
N GLY A 8 0.64 6.41 -17.37
CA GLY A 8 -0.54 6.91 -18.07
C GLY A 8 -1.51 7.61 -17.12
N ASP A 9 -2.63 8.09 -17.66
CA ASP A 9 -3.69 8.70 -16.86
C ASP A 9 -4.81 7.68 -16.59
N LEU A 10 -5.26 7.61 -15.34
CA LEU A 10 -6.36 6.76 -14.89
C LEU A 10 -7.49 7.64 -14.35
N ARG A 11 -8.66 7.58 -15.00
CA ARG A 11 -9.88 8.23 -14.50
C ARG A 11 -10.53 7.34 -13.45
N THR A 12 -10.65 7.86 -12.23
CA THR A 12 -11.31 7.22 -11.10
C THR A 12 -12.58 8.00 -10.74
N LYS A 13 -13.41 7.45 -9.85
CA LYS A 13 -14.53 8.20 -9.25
C LYS A 13 -14.08 9.40 -8.39
N TYR A 14 -12.79 9.51 -8.08
CA TYR A 14 -12.18 10.57 -7.27
C TYR A 14 -11.39 11.60 -8.07
N GLY A 15 -11.39 11.47 -9.40
CA GLY A 15 -10.64 12.34 -10.30
C GLY A 15 -9.65 11.56 -11.17
N THR A 16 -8.89 12.31 -11.97
CA THR A 16 -7.87 11.74 -12.85
C THR A 16 -6.53 11.69 -12.12
N PHE A 17 -6.03 10.48 -11.92
CA PHE A 17 -4.70 10.22 -11.35
C PHE A 17 -3.73 9.89 -12.47
N LYS A 18 -2.43 10.06 -12.21
CA LYS A 18 -1.38 9.38 -12.95
C LYS A 18 -1.14 8.00 -12.35
N GLU A 19 -1.02 7.01 -13.20
CA GLU A 19 -0.60 5.66 -12.85
C GLU A 19 0.79 5.42 -13.42
N ALA A 20 1.73 4.96 -12.60
CA ALA A 20 3.05 4.52 -13.04
C ALA A 20 3.28 3.07 -12.60
N LEU A 21 3.69 2.23 -13.55
CA LEU A 21 4.03 0.83 -13.33
C LEU A 21 5.53 0.69 -13.08
N TYR A 22 5.88 -0.05 -12.03
CA TYR A 22 7.24 -0.37 -11.66
C TYR A 22 7.45 -1.88 -11.60
N TYR A 23 8.68 -2.33 -11.87
CA TYR A 23 9.07 -3.73 -11.78
C TYR A 23 10.45 -3.90 -11.15
N ASP A 24 10.60 -4.86 -10.24
CA ASP A 24 11.85 -5.09 -9.51
C ASP A 24 12.67 -6.31 -9.99
N GLY A 25 12.20 -6.99 -11.04
CA GLY A 25 12.76 -8.25 -11.51
C GLY A 25 11.96 -9.48 -11.09
N GLN A 26 10.98 -9.32 -10.17
CA GLN A 26 10.12 -10.40 -9.68
C GLN A 26 8.65 -10.00 -9.64
N LYS A 27 8.37 -8.77 -9.21
CA LYS A 27 7.01 -8.29 -8.97
C LYS A 27 6.79 -6.90 -9.55
N GLU A 28 5.54 -6.67 -9.92
CA GLU A 28 5.05 -5.35 -10.29
C GLU A 28 4.62 -4.57 -9.04
N SER A 29 4.72 -3.26 -9.12
CA SER A 29 4.21 -2.31 -8.14
C SER A 29 3.65 -1.10 -8.86
N ILE A 30 2.59 -0.51 -8.34
CA ILE A 30 1.88 0.58 -9.00
C ILE A 30 1.92 1.81 -8.11
N ALA A 31 2.28 2.96 -8.69
CA ALA A 31 2.10 4.25 -8.07
C ALA A 31 0.91 4.96 -8.71
N LEU A 32 -0.14 5.21 -7.93
CA LEU A 32 -1.29 6.02 -8.33
C LEU A 32 -1.21 7.37 -7.63
N TYR A 33 -1.00 8.46 -8.36
CA TYR A 33 -0.74 9.77 -7.76
C TYR A 33 -1.48 10.92 -8.44
N LEU A 34 -1.68 11.99 -7.66
CA LEU A 34 -2.33 13.21 -8.08
C LEU A 34 -1.42 14.41 -7.78
N GLY A 35 -1.41 15.39 -8.67
CA GLY A 35 -0.58 16.60 -8.57
C GLY A 35 0.88 16.39 -8.99
N ASP A 36 1.66 17.47 -8.92
CA ASP A 36 3.11 17.41 -9.11
C ASP A 36 3.79 17.00 -7.81
N LEU A 37 4.60 15.95 -7.88
CA LEU A 37 5.30 15.34 -6.77
C LEU A 37 6.78 15.75 -6.68
N SER A 38 7.33 16.34 -7.74
CA SER A 38 8.75 16.66 -7.81
C SER A 38 9.11 17.75 -6.81
N GLY A 39 10.02 17.44 -5.88
CA GLY A 39 10.42 18.35 -4.79
C GLY A 39 9.30 18.63 -3.78
N ALA A 40 8.18 17.90 -3.84
CA ALA A 40 7.04 18.17 -2.99
C ALA A 40 7.29 17.67 -1.55
N GLU A 41 6.91 18.50 -0.58
CA GLU A 41 6.97 18.19 0.84
C GLU A 41 5.58 17.86 1.40
N ASP A 42 5.58 17.10 2.50
CA ASP A 42 4.40 16.70 3.27
C ASP A 42 3.29 16.06 2.40
N VAL A 43 3.72 15.28 1.40
CA VAL A 43 2.82 14.62 0.44
C VAL A 43 2.03 13.52 1.15
N LEU A 44 0.69 13.53 1.04
CA LEU A 44 -0.13 12.44 1.55
C LEU A 44 0.24 11.13 0.84
N CYS A 45 0.67 10.13 1.61
CA CYS A 45 1.19 8.87 1.06
C CYS A 45 0.50 7.66 1.69
N ARG A 46 -0.05 6.78 0.86
CA ARG A 46 -0.60 5.49 1.27
C ARG A 46 0.23 4.36 0.66
N VAL A 47 0.92 3.58 1.49
CA VAL A 47 1.47 2.28 1.05
C VAL A 47 0.42 1.21 1.27
N HIS A 48 -0.12 0.65 0.19
CA HIS A 48 -1.22 -0.30 0.16
C HIS A 48 -0.72 -1.69 -0.27
N SER A 49 -1.06 -2.75 0.45
CA SER A 49 -0.75 -4.13 0.04
C SER A 49 -1.95 -4.70 -0.69
N SER A 50 -1.75 -5.35 -1.84
CA SER A 50 -2.84 -5.98 -2.61
C SER A 50 -3.66 -6.95 -1.74
N CYS A 51 -4.98 -6.96 -1.96
CA CYS A 51 -5.90 -7.89 -1.34
C CYS A 51 -6.94 -8.31 -2.38
N ILE A 52 -6.93 -9.58 -2.75
CA ILE A 52 -7.78 -10.14 -3.79
C ILE A 52 -9.24 -10.10 -3.34
N PHE A 53 -9.49 -10.53 -2.11
CA PHE A 53 -10.82 -10.58 -1.51
C PHE A 53 -11.47 -9.19 -1.47
N GLY A 54 -10.75 -8.18 -0.99
CA GLY A 54 -11.29 -6.81 -0.93
C GLY A 54 -11.41 -6.18 -2.31
N HIS A 55 -10.35 -6.15 -3.10
CA HIS A 55 -10.29 -5.33 -4.31
C HIS A 55 -11.02 -5.91 -5.52
N TYR A 56 -11.13 -7.25 -5.63
CA TYR A 56 -11.78 -7.88 -6.78
C TYR A 56 -13.10 -8.56 -6.46
N PHE A 57 -13.29 -9.01 -5.21
CA PHE A 57 -14.47 -9.80 -4.83
C PHE A 57 -15.41 -9.09 -3.84
N ASN A 58 -15.12 -7.84 -3.47
CA ASN A 58 -15.96 -7.04 -2.56
C ASN A 58 -16.22 -7.77 -1.23
N SER A 59 -15.23 -8.49 -0.71
CA SER A 59 -15.36 -9.20 0.57
C SER A 59 -15.59 -8.22 1.71
N VAL A 60 -16.46 -8.61 2.63
CA VAL A 60 -16.75 -7.88 3.89
C VAL A 60 -15.90 -8.38 5.07
N GLU A 61 -15.01 -9.35 4.83
CA GLU A 61 -14.14 -9.94 5.87
C GLU A 61 -12.90 -9.08 6.19
N CYS A 62 -12.62 -8.08 5.35
CA CYS A 62 -11.57 -7.11 5.56
C CYS A 62 -12.01 -5.72 5.09
N ASP A 63 -11.23 -4.72 5.45
CA ASP A 63 -11.49 -3.31 5.17
C ASP A 63 -10.56 -2.74 4.07
N CYS A 64 -9.93 -3.61 3.29
CA CYS A 64 -8.89 -3.21 2.34
C CYS A 64 -9.47 -2.31 1.23
N GLN A 65 -10.68 -2.61 0.75
CA GLN A 65 -11.34 -1.82 -0.28
C GLN A 65 -11.72 -0.44 0.24
N GLU A 66 -12.27 -0.34 1.45
CA GLU A 66 -12.64 0.92 2.11
C GLU A 66 -11.38 1.77 2.38
N GLN A 67 -10.28 1.16 2.82
CA GLN A 67 -9.01 1.87 3.01
C GLN A 67 -8.45 2.42 1.68
N MET A 68 -8.58 1.68 0.57
CA MET A 68 -8.21 2.17 -0.76
C MET A 68 -9.08 3.36 -1.17
N ASP A 69 -10.38 3.25 -0.92
CA ASP A 69 -11.39 4.25 -1.23
C ASP A 69 -11.14 5.59 -0.50
N VAL A 70 -11.03 5.53 0.83
CA VAL A 70 -10.76 6.70 1.68
C VAL A 70 -9.42 7.34 1.34
N SER A 71 -8.40 6.54 1.00
CA SER A 71 -7.09 7.07 0.59
C SER A 71 -7.21 7.93 -0.67
N GLN A 72 -7.91 7.45 -1.70
CA GLN A 72 -8.13 8.23 -2.93
C GLN A 72 -8.95 9.50 -2.65
N GLN A 73 -10.00 9.42 -1.82
CA GLN A 73 -10.78 10.59 -1.42
C GLN A 73 -9.93 11.65 -0.72
N LEU A 74 -9.11 11.25 0.25
CA LEU A 74 -8.25 12.16 1.00
C LEU A 74 -7.21 12.83 0.10
N ILE A 75 -6.61 12.07 -0.81
CA ILE A 75 -5.63 12.59 -1.78
C ILE A 75 -6.31 13.56 -2.76
N ALA A 76 -7.48 13.20 -3.29
CA ALA A 76 -8.25 14.07 -4.17
C ALA A 76 -8.61 15.40 -3.51
N ARG A 77 -9.07 15.37 -2.25
CA ARG A 77 -9.36 16.58 -1.46
C ARG A 77 -8.12 17.43 -1.19
N ALA A 78 -6.97 16.81 -0.98
CA ALA A 78 -5.71 17.52 -0.79
C ALA A 78 -5.13 18.11 -2.09
N GLY A 79 -5.57 17.62 -3.26
CA GLY A 79 -5.07 18.00 -4.58
C GLY A 79 -3.68 17.45 -4.90
N ARG A 80 -3.00 16.81 -3.95
CA ARG A 80 -1.68 16.21 -4.10
C ARG A 80 -1.49 15.02 -3.17
N GLY A 81 -1.01 13.90 -3.72
CA GLY A 81 -0.75 12.70 -2.93
C GLY A 81 -0.50 11.46 -3.79
N ILE A 82 -0.14 10.37 -3.13
CA ILE A 82 0.26 9.11 -3.77
C ILE A 82 -0.27 7.90 -3.00
N ILE A 83 -0.71 6.89 -3.75
CA ILE A 83 -0.95 5.53 -3.29
C ILE A 83 0.06 4.62 -3.99
N ILE A 84 0.80 3.83 -3.23
CA ILE A 84 1.71 2.81 -3.75
C ILE A 84 1.08 1.45 -3.46
N LEU A 85 0.63 0.76 -4.50
CA LEU A 85 0.10 -0.60 -4.43
C LEU A 85 1.25 -1.60 -4.63
N LEU A 86 1.48 -2.42 -3.61
CA LEU A 86 2.50 -3.48 -3.62
C LEU A 86 1.82 -4.84 -3.71
N ASP A 87 2.34 -5.74 -4.55
CA ASP A 87 1.86 -7.12 -4.63
C ASP A 87 2.29 -7.95 -3.40
N GLN A 88 1.44 -7.92 -2.38
CA GLN A 88 1.70 -8.40 -1.02
C GLN A 88 0.47 -9.02 -0.36
N GLU A 89 -0.26 -9.82 -1.15
CA GLU A 89 -1.39 -10.61 -0.67
C GLU A 89 -1.05 -11.39 0.60
N GLY A 90 -2.03 -11.52 1.49
CA GLY A 90 -1.94 -12.35 2.68
C GLY A 90 -0.82 -11.93 3.64
N LYS A 91 -0.63 -10.61 3.82
CA LYS A 91 0.53 -10.03 4.52
C LYS A 91 1.87 -10.52 3.97
N GLY A 92 1.97 -10.62 2.63
CA GLY A 92 3.18 -11.07 1.94
C GLY A 92 3.44 -12.58 2.01
N ASN A 93 2.52 -13.38 2.57
CA ASN A 93 2.59 -14.83 2.52
C ASN A 93 1.90 -15.41 1.26
N GLY A 94 1.18 -14.58 0.50
CA GLY A 94 0.47 -14.97 -0.71
C GLY A 94 -0.92 -15.57 -0.46
N HIS A 95 -1.67 -15.74 -1.54
CA HIS A 95 -3.08 -16.17 -1.47
C HIS A 95 -3.24 -17.61 -0.95
N PHE A 96 -2.29 -18.50 -1.28
CA PHE A 96 -2.27 -19.86 -0.75
C PHE A 96 -2.22 -19.88 0.78
N ALA A 97 -1.36 -19.08 1.39
CA ALA A 97 -1.27 -18.98 2.84
C ALA A 97 -2.53 -18.36 3.45
N LEU A 98 -3.11 -17.35 2.79
CA LEU A 98 -4.38 -16.75 3.21
C LEU A 98 -5.46 -17.81 3.35
N LEU A 99 -5.70 -18.61 2.29
CA LEU A 99 -6.74 -19.65 2.29
C LEU A 99 -6.50 -20.72 3.37
N ASN A 100 -5.25 -21.14 3.58
CA ASN A 100 -4.91 -22.11 4.63
C ASN A 100 -5.08 -21.55 6.06
N SER A 101 -5.00 -20.23 6.24
CA SER A 101 -5.21 -19.58 7.53
C SER A 101 -6.69 -19.36 7.90
N VAL A 102 -7.61 -19.45 6.92
CA VAL A 102 -9.04 -19.13 7.11
C VAL A 102 -9.69 -19.96 8.22
N ARG A 103 -9.31 -21.24 8.37
CA ARG A 103 -9.89 -22.09 9.43
C ARG A 103 -9.65 -21.51 10.83
N PHE A 104 -8.44 -21.05 11.09
CA PHE A 104 -8.06 -20.46 12.39
C PHE A 104 -8.73 -19.11 12.60
N LYS A 105 -8.90 -18.33 11.53
CA LYS A 105 -9.69 -17.09 11.58
C LYS A 105 -11.14 -17.33 11.99
N ARG A 106 -11.76 -18.41 11.50
CA ARG A 106 -13.13 -18.80 11.88
C ARG A 106 -13.23 -19.29 13.32
N GLU A 107 -12.12 -19.79 13.87
CA GLU A 107 -12.01 -20.18 15.29
C GLU A 107 -11.80 -18.97 16.22
N GLY A 108 -11.70 -17.75 15.67
CA GLY A 108 -11.61 -16.50 16.43
C GLY A 108 -10.21 -15.90 16.51
N GLU A 109 -9.21 -16.55 15.90
CA GLU A 109 -7.83 -16.08 15.96
C GLU A 109 -7.61 -14.76 15.23
N GLY A 110 -6.65 -13.97 15.71
CA GLY A 110 -6.15 -12.81 15.00
C GLY A 110 -5.53 -13.22 13.66
N GLN A 111 -5.56 -12.33 12.66
CA GLN A 111 -5.01 -12.69 11.34
C GLN A 111 -3.51 -13.02 11.37
N ALA A 112 -2.73 -12.36 12.23
CA ALA A 112 -1.32 -12.68 12.39
C ALA A 112 -1.11 -14.08 13.00
N ASP A 113 -1.89 -14.41 14.03
CA ASP A 113 -1.84 -15.69 14.74
C ASP A 113 -2.32 -16.84 13.85
N ALA A 114 -3.40 -16.61 13.08
CA ALA A 114 -3.90 -17.57 12.10
C ALA A 114 -2.86 -17.95 11.03
N TYR A 115 -1.99 -17.02 10.62
CA TYR A 115 -0.88 -17.36 9.71
C TYR A 115 0.14 -18.27 10.39
N GLU A 116 0.50 -17.96 11.63
CA GLU A 116 1.49 -18.74 12.39
C GLU A 116 0.99 -20.16 12.67
N LEU A 117 -0.27 -20.31 13.08
CA LEU A 117 -0.93 -21.62 13.25
C LEU A 117 -1.02 -22.41 11.94
N ALA A 118 -1.10 -21.72 10.80
CA ALA A 118 -1.06 -22.32 9.47
C ALA A 118 0.37 -22.61 8.95
N GLY A 119 1.42 -22.31 9.72
CA GLY A 119 2.81 -22.58 9.36
C GLY A 119 3.49 -21.46 8.54
N PHE A 120 2.94 -20.25 8.55
CA PHE A 120 3.45 -19.08 7.82
C PHE A 120 3.92 -17.98 8.77
N LYS A 121 4.57 -16.94 8.24
CA LYS A 121 5.01 -15.80 9.04
C LYS A 121 3.84 -14.88 9.39
N ARG A 122 3.85 -14.32 10.59
CA ARG A 122 2.86 -13.33 11.07
C ARG A 122 2.71 -12.12 10.12
N ASP A 123 3.83 -11.66 9.54
CA ASP A 123 3.91 -10.58 8.55
C ASP A 123 5.19 -10.72 7.71
N ASN A 124 5.05 -11.12 6.45
CA ASN A 124 6.16 -11.29 5.50
C ASN A 124 6.26 -10.11 4.50
N ARG A 125 5.64 -8.97 4.79
CA ARG A 125 5.69 -7.79 3.90
C ARG A 125 7.03 -7.07 3.99
N ASP A 126 7.39 -6.45 2.87
CA ASP A 126 8.57 -5.61 2.68
C ASP A 126 8.19 -4.30 1.98
N PHE A 127 8.40 -3.16 2.64
CA PHE A 127 7.97 -1.86 2.12
C PHE A 127 9.09 -1.08 1.41
N ARG A 128 10.28 -1.67 1.22
CA ARG A 128 11.42 -1.00 0.58
C ARG A 128 11.14 -0.58 -0.87
N ALA A 129 10.30 -1.33 -1.58
CA ALA A 129 9.85 -0.95 -2.92
C ALA A 129 9.14 0.41 -2.92
N ALA A 130 8.32 0.69 -1.91
CA ALA A 130 7.60 1.96 -1.80
C ALA A 130 8.56 3.14 -1.62
N ALA A 131 9.60 2.99 -0.79
CA ALA A 131 10.61 4.04 -0.62
C ALA A 131 11.33 4.37 -1.93
N LYS A 132 11.71 3.33 -2.70
CA LYS A 132 12.38 3.51 -4.00
C LYS A 132 11.47 4.21 -5.02
N ILE A 133 10.17 3.88 -5.03
CA ILE A 133 9.18 4.54 -5.88
C ILE A 133 9.03 6.02 -5.50
N LEU A 134 8.96 6.34 -4.20
CA LEU A 134 8.88 7.74 -3.74
C LEU A 134 10.10 8.55 -4.17
N ASN A 135 11.30 7.97 -4.05
CA ASN A 135 12.55 8.61 -4.46
C ASN A 135 12.60 8.83 -5.98
N ASP A 136 12.18 7.83 -6.78
CA ASP A 136 12.11 7.95 -8.24
C ASP A 136 11.09 9.01 -8.72
N LEU A 137 10.01 9.21 -7.96
CA LEU A 137 9.03 10.28 -8.23
C LEU A 137 9.47 11.66 -7.70
N GLY A 138 10.64 11.75 -7.07
CA GLY A 138 11.22 13.00 -6.58
C GLY A 138 10.50 13.60 -5.36
N VAL A 139 9.80 12.79 -4.56
CA VAL A 139 9.11 13.27 -3.36
C VAL A 139 10.11 13.60 -2.26
N SER A 140 10.07 14.82 -1.71
CA SER A 140 10.98 15.25 -0.66
C SER A 140 10.57 14.76 0.73
N SER A 141 9.27 14.76 1.03
CA SER A 141 8.77 14.21 2.30
C SER A 141 7.30 13.77 2.21
N VAL A 142 6.92 12.83 3.07
CA VAL A 142 5.58 12.24 3.08
C VAL A 142 4.91 12.28 4.44
N ARG A 143 3.58 12.47 4.44
CA ARG A 143 2.70 12.20 5.57
C ARG A 143 1.94 10.91 5.31
N MET A 144 2.20 9.89 6.12
CA MET A 144 1.69 8.55 5.85
C MET A 144 0.25 8.32 6.33
N LEU A 145 -0.60 7.78 5.46
CA LEU A 145 -1.95 7.30 5.76
C LEU A 145 -1.89 5.83 6.25
N THR A 146 -1.49 5.63 7.51
CA THR A 146 -1.24 4.30 8.08
C THR A 146 -1.33 4.28 9.60
N ASN A 147 -1.80 3.17 10.15
CA ASN A 147 -1.64 2.78 11.56
C ASN A 147 -0.53 1.72 11.77
N ASN A 148 0.09 1.25 10.69
CA ASN A 148 1.13 0.24 10.73
C ASN A 148 2.51 0.89 10.89
N GLU A 149 3.10 0.76 12.08
CA GLU A 149 4.43 1.29 12.43
C GLU A 149 5.55 0.70 11.57
N LYS A 150 5.46 -0.59 11.18
CA LYS A 150 6.45 -1.25 10.33
C LYS A 150 6.60 -0.53 8.98
N LYS A 151 5.50 -0.02 8.40
CA LYS A 151 5.58 0.78 7.16
C LYS A 151 6.37 2.06 7.36
N VAL A 152 6.11 2.77 8.45
CA VAL A 152 6.79 4.04 8.78
C VAL A 152 8.27 3.80 9.04
N ALA A 153 8.59 2.78 9.84
CA ALA A 153 9.96 2.39 10.15
C ALA A 153 10.74 2.05 8.88
N THR A 154 10.20 1.17 8.01
CA THR A 154 10.87 0.80 6.76
C THR A 154 11.10 2.00 5.85
N LEU A 155 10.16 2.95 5.74
CA LEU A 155 10.38 4.15 4.91
C LEU A 155 11.50 5.03 5.47
N ARG A 156 11.53 5.25 6.79
CA ARG A 156 12.61 6.00 7.46
C ARG A 156 13.98 5.32 7.31
N GLU A 157 14.04 4.00 7.43
CA GLU A 157 15.24 3.19 7.20
C GLU A 157 15.74 3.25 5.74
N GLN A 158 14.87 3.64 4.81
CA GLN A 158 15.22 3.88 3.41
C GLN A 158 15.37 5.38 3.10
N GLU A 159 15.64 6.17 4.14
CA GLU A 159 15.95 7.61 4.08
C GLU A 159 14.81 8.48 3.52
N VAL A 160 13.57 7.97 3.53
CA VAL A 160 12.38 8.77 3.23
C VAL A 160 12.03 9.62 4.45
N VAL A 161 11.90 10.93 4.24
CA VAL A 161 11.46 11.86 5.29
C VAL A 161 9.96 11.68 5.55
N VAL A 162 9.62 11.06 6.68
CA VAL A 162 8.22 10.91 7.12
C VAL A 162 7.88 11.98 8.16
N THR A 163 7.12 13.00 7.74
CA THR A 163 6.73 14.17 8.56
C THR A 163 5.72 13.82 9.66
N GLY A 164 4.94 12.75 9.46
CA GLY A 164 3.97 12.28 10.43
C GLY A 164 3.09 11.16 9.88
N THR A 165 2.18 10.68 10.72
CA THR A 165 1.14 9.73 10.33
C THR A 165 -0.23 10.37 10.50
N LYS A 166 -1.18 9.92 9.68
CA LYS A 166 -2.60 10.18 9.84
C LYS A 166 -3.33 8.86 9.76
N GLU A 167 -4.19 8.61 10.73
CA GLU A 167 -5.01 7.41 10.75
C GLU A 167 -6.06 7.45 9.63
N ILE A 168 -6.35 6.28 9.07
CA ILE A 168 -7.49 6.10 8.16
C ILE A 168 -8.66 5.67 9.03
N VAL A 169 -9.59 6.60 9.24
CA VAL A 169 -10.88 6.31 9.87
C VAL A 169 -11.85 5.95 8.76
N LEU A 170 -12.46 4.78 8.88
CA LEU A 170 -13.40 4.20 7.92
C LEU A 170 -14.84 4.60 8.24
#